data_AF-A0A2V2UYQ5-F1
#
_entry.id   AF-A0A2V2UYQ5-F1
#
_cell.length_a   1.000
_cell.length_b   1.000
_cell.length_c   1.000
_cell.angle_alpha   90.00
_cell.angle_beta   90.00
_cell.angle_gamma   90.00
#
_symmetry.space_group_name_H-M   'P 1'
#
loop_
_entity.id
_entity.type
_entity.pdbx_description
1 polymer ?
#
loop_
_entity_poly.entity_id
_entity_poly.type
_entity_poly.pdbx_seq_one_letter_code
_entity_poly.pdbx_strand_id
1 'polypeptide(L)'
;MEVNEGKPPQPWTYKTVGDTLEKDDGVQQSGAPRSRLMVLASDKGWPYSWEEDEFIPDCYVNCEVDRAWQIVKGDLTKWFSPDAGDYFTPKKRVLIATPGIGKSMNAGSYLLYQLLHCDAEKLQVVVYSFGGNTTYVFDKTIKTVTKIRG
;
A
#
# COMPACT_ATOMS: atom_id res chain seq x y z
N MET A 1 3.94 -13.81 -2.98
CA MET A 1 2.70 -13.03 -3.04
C MET A 1 1.61 -13.83 -3.74
N GLU A 2 0.51 -14.08 -3.03
CA GLU A 2 -0.73 -14.63 -3.59
C GLU A 2 -1.82 -13.57 -3.48
N VAL A 3 -2.68 -13.50 -4.49
CA VAL A 3 -3.83 -12.59 -4.48
C VAL A 3 -4.92 -13.24 -3.66
N ASN A 4 -5.05 -12.79 -2.42
CA ASN A 4 -6.10 -13.20 -1.50
C ASN A 4 -7.01 -12.01 -1.23
N GLU A 5 -8.32 -12.25 -1.29
CA GLU A 5 -9.31 -11.24 -0.90
C GLU A 5 -9.42 -11.21 0.62
N GLY A 6 -9.59 -10.01 1.18
CA GLY A 6 -9.82 -9.84 2.60
C GLY A 6 -9.33 -8.49 3.09
N LYS A 7 -9.90 -7.99 4.19
CA LYS A 7 -9.43 -6.74 4.78
C LYS A 7 -8.13 -7.01 5.56
N PRO A 8 -6.99 -6.41 5.19
CA PRO A 8 -5.77 -6.58 5.95
C PRO A 8 -5.89 -5.94 7.34
N PRO A 9 -5.16 -6.47 8.34
CA PRO A 9 -5.19 -5.94 9.70
C PRO A 9 -4.78 -4.46 9.73
N GLN A 10 -5.50 -3.64 10.48
CA GLN A 10 -5.24 -2.21 10.61
C GLN A 10 -4.73 -1.90 12.04
N PRO A 11 -3.43 -1.61 12.24
CA PRO A 11 -2.86 -1.40 13.56
C PRO A 11 -2.85 0.07 14.03
N TRP A 12 -3.30 1.02 13.18
CA TRP A 12 -3.41 2.44 13.52
C TRP A 12 -4.86 2.94 13.44
N THR A 13 -5.23 3.76 14.42
CA THR A 13 -6.51 4.49 14.45
C THR A 13 -6.29 5.93 14.03
N TYR A 14 -7.19 6.46 13.20
CA TYR A 14 -7.11 7.80 12.64
C TYR A 14 -8.36 8.60 13.01
N LYS A 15 -8.17 9.90 13.26
CA LYS A 15 -9.30 10.83 13.42
C LYS A 15 -10.00 11.01 12.08
N THR A 16 -11.33 11.10 12.12
CA THR A 16 -12.20 11.28 10.95
C THR A 16 -11.90 12.55 10.14
N VAL A 17 -11.29 13.56 10.78
CA VAL A 17 -10.91 14.82 10.14
C VAL A 17 -9.39 14.90 9.99
N GLY A 18 -8.92 14.96 8.74
CA GLY A 18 -7.52 15.27 8.40
C GLY A 18 -6.55 14.08 8.45
N ASP A 19 -7.02 12.85 8.57
CA ASP A 19 -6.21 11.61 8.63
C ASP A 19 -5.05 11.71 9.65
N THR A 20 -5.29 12.41 10.75
CA THR A 20 -4.30 12.56 11.83
C THR A 20 -4.42 11.37 12.76
N LEU A 21 -3.27 10.77 13.13
CA LEU A 21 -3.22 9.62 14.05
C LEU A 21 -3.90 10.01 15.36
N GLU A 22 -4.85 9.19 15.80
CA GLU A 22 -5.53 9.39 17.08
C GLU A 22 -4.52 9.18 18.22
N LYS A 23 -4.31 10.23 19.02
CA LYS A 23 -3.48 10.11 20.22
C LYS A 23 -4.34 9.52 21.34
N ASP A 24 -3.86 8.46 21.94
CA ASP A 24 -4.38 7.94 23.20
C ASP A 24 -3.92 8.88 24.33
N ASP A 25 -4.63 9.99 24.51
CA ASP A 25 -4.24 11.12 25.38
C ASP A 25 -4.51 10.85 26.89
N GLY A 26 -4.85 9.61 27.28
CA GLY A 26 -5.07 9.21 28.68
C GLY A 26 -3.79 8.93 29.48
N VAL A 27 -2.65 8.82 28.82
CA VAL A 27 -1.33 8.62 29.45
C VAL A 27 -0.37 9.65 28.89
N GLN A 28 0.16 10.50 29.78
CA GLN A 28 1.17 11.50 29.45
C GLN A 28 2.43 10.83 28.87
N GLN A 29 2.45 10.62 27.56
CA GLN A 29 3.62 10.09 26.85
C GLN A 29 4.57 11.25 26.59
N SER A 30 5.53 11.47 27.50
CA SER A 30 6.71 12.27 27.24
C SER A 30 7.60 11.55 26.23
N GLY A 31 7.55 11.95 24.96
CA GLY A 31 8.42 11.45 23.90
C GLY A 31 7.80 11.62 22.52
N ALA A 32 8.64 11.78 21.49
CA ALA A 32 8.19 11.76 20.09
C ALA A 32 7.25 10.54 19.86
N PRO A 33 6.24 10.65 18.96
CA PRO A 33 5.29 9.56 18.72
C PRO A 33 6.05 8.24 18.59
N ARG A 34 5.74 7.25 19.45
CA ARG A 34 6.40 5.94 19.34
C ARG A 34 6.14 5.40 17.95
N SER A 35 7.18 5.28 17.13
CA SER A 35 7.11 4.71 15.79
C SER A 35 6.61 3.27 15.90
N ARG A 36 5.28 3.07 15.83
CA ARG A 36 4.69 1.74 15.66
C ARG A 36 5.05 1.29 14.27
N LEU A 37 5.53 0.06 14.16
CA LEU A 37 5.96 -0.55 12.92
C LEU A 37 5.15 -1.83 12.74
N MET A 38 4.52 -1.98 11.58
CA MET A 38 3.92 -3.25 11.16
C MET A 38 4.88 -3.94 10.20
N VAL A 39 5.02 -5.25 10.32
CA VAL A 39 5.82 -6.05 9.39
C VAL A 39 4.86 -6.88 8.55
N LEU A 40 4.98 -6.77 7.23
CA LEU A 40 4.31 -7.67 6.30
C LEU A 40 5.32 -8.70 5.78
N ALA A 41 5.03 -9.97 5.97
CA ALA A 41 5.85 -11.06 5.45
C ALA A 41 5.24 -11.64 4.17
N SER A 42 6.08 -12.00 3.19
CA SER A 42 5.67 -12.80 2.03
C SER A 42 6.63 -13.95 1.79
N ASP A 43 6.12 -15.18 1.75
CA ASP A 43 6.90 -16.39 1.48
C ASP A 43 7.57 -16.39 0.10
N LYS A 44 7.00 -15.65 -0.87
CA LYS A 44 7.59 -15.50 -2.21
C LYS A 44 8.40 -14.20 -2.32
N GLY A 45 8.64 -13.46 -1.24
CA GLY A 45 9.26 -12.14 -1.27
C GLY A 45 8.37 -11.06 -1.89
N TRP A 46 8.91 -9.84 -1.95
CA TRP A 46 8.29 -8.67 -2.57
C TRP A 46 8.76 -8.49 -4.01
N PRO A 47 8.00 -7.83 -4.90
CA PRO A 47 8.41 -7.70 -6.29
C PRO A 47 9.80 -7.09 -6.48
N TYR A 48 10.20 -6.18 -5.59
CA TYR A 48 11.56 -5.62 -5.56
C TYR A 48 12.63 -6.72 -5.41
N SER A 49 12.45 -7.64 -4.46
CA SER A 49 13.31 -8.82 -4.28
C SER A 49 13.17 -9.90 -5.36
N TRP A 50 12.28 -9.74 -6.35
CA TRP A 50 12.24 -10.64 -7.51
C TRP A 50 13.24 -10.25 -8.60
N GLU A 51 13.75 -9.01 -8.56
CA GLU A 51 14.81 -8.57 -9.48
C GLU A 51 16.19 -8.60 -8.85
N GLU A 52 16.27 -8.39 -7.55
CA GLU A 52 17.52 -8.46 -6.81
C GLU A 52 17.78 -9.90 -6.32
N ASP A 53 19.06 -10.29 -6.25
CA ASP A 53 19.48 -11.59 -5.68
C ASP A 53 19.28 -11.66 -4.14
N GLU A 54 18.77 -10.60 -3.52
CA GLU A 54 18.46 -10.55 -2.09
C GLU A 54 16.99 -10.90 -1.84
N PHE A 55 16.76 -12.06 -1.23
CA PHE A 55 15.45 -12.47 -0.76
C PHE A 55 15.08 -11.71 0.52
N ILE A 56 14.17 -10.73 0.39
CA ILE A 56 13.64 -9.95 1.51
C ILE A 56 12.18 -10.34 1.71
N PRO A 57 11.87 -11.20 2.71
CA PRO A 57 10.48 -11.61 2.98
C PRO A 57 9.68 -10.52 3.67
N ASP A 58 10.35 -9.64 4.42
CA ASP A 58 9.72 -8.70 5.34
C ASP A 58 9.67 -7.27 4.77
N CYS A 59 8.50 -6.63 4.88
CA CYS A 59 8.26 -5.24 4.52
C CYS A 59 7.85 -4.44 5.76
N TYR A 60 8.64 -3.42 6.11
CA TYR A 60 8.46 -2.62 7.33
C TYR A 60 7.61 -1.38 7.07
N VAL A 61 6.40 -1.35 7.62
CA VAL A 61 5.40 -0.30 7.40
C VAL A 61 5.34 0.62 8.62
N ASN A 62 5.58 1.91 8.40
CA ASN A 62 5.40 2.94 9.41
C ASN A 62 4.05 3.68 9.22
N CYS A 63 3.71 4.54 10.18
CA CYS A 63 2.48 5.32 10.15
C CYS A 63 2.35 6.25 8.92
N GLU A 64 3.46 6.78 8.39
CA GLU A 64 3.41 7.66 7.21
C GLU A 64 3.04 6.89 5.94
N VAL A 65 3.56 5.67 5.80
CA VAL A 65 3.19 4.76 4.71
C VAL A 65 1.72 4.33 4.85
N ASP A 66 1.26 4.04 6.07
CA ASP A 66 -0.15 3.71 6.29
C ASP A 66 -1.09 4.89 6.04
N ARG A 67 -0.67 6.11 6.37
CA ARG A 67 -1.40 7.33 6.02
C ARG A 67 -1.50 7.52 4.51
N ALA A 68 -0.44 7.24 3.76
CA ALA A 68 -0.49 7.24 2.29
C ALA A 68 -1.53 6.23 1.77
N TRP A 69 -1.60 5.04 2.38
CA TRP A 69 -2.64 4.07 2.08
C TRP A 69 -4.05 4.58 2.40
N GLN A 70 -4.29 5.24 3.54
CA GLN A 70 -5.62 5.80 3.85
C GLN A 70 -6.09 6.79 2.79
N ILE A 71 -5.18 7.61 2.25
CA ILE A 71 -5.49 8.53 1.14
C ILE A 71 -5.89 7.75 -0.13
N VAL A 72 -5.10 6.74 -0.51
CA VAL A 72 -5.39 5.88 -1.67
C VAL A 72 -6.72 5.15 -1.49
N LYS A 73 -6.98 4.60 -0.30
CA LYS A 73 -8.23 3.94 0.05
C LYS A 73 -9.42 4.90 -0.04
N GLY A 74 -9.27 6.15 0.39
CA GLY A 74 -10.27 7.20 0.24
C GLY A 74 -10.58 7.51 -1.23
N ASP A 75 -9.54 7.58 -2.08
CA ASP A 75 -9.71 7.74 -3.52
C ASP A 75 -10.41 6.53 -4.16
N LEU A 76 -10.03 5.31 -3.80
CA LEU A 76 -10.69 4.08 -4.26
C LEU A 76 -12.15 4.02 -3.82
N THR A 77 -12.46 4.43 -2.58
CA THR A 77 -13.83 4.45 -2.07
C THR A 77 -14.70 5.41 -2.87
N LYS A 78 -14.16 6.58 -3.22
CA LYS A 78 -14.85 7.55 -4.09
C LYS A 78 -14.99 7.02 -5.51
N TRP A 79 -13.94 6.39 -6.05
CA TRP A 79 -13.94 5.77 -7.38
C TRP A 79 -15.04 4.71 -7.51
N PHE A 80 -15.17 3.84 -6.53
CA PHE A 80 -16.15 2.74 -6.54
C PHE A 80 -17.54 3.15 -6.03
N SER A 81 -17.77 4.44 -5.77
CA SER A 81 -19.08 4.91 -5.33
C SER A 81 -20.07 4.87 -6.50
N PRO A 82 -21.34 4.49 -6.28
CA PRO A 82 -22.39 4.60 -7.31
C PRO A 82 -22.54 6.03 -7.84
N ASP A 83 -22.29 7.02 -6.99
CA ASP A 83 -22.39 8.46 -7.30
C ASP A 83 -21.14 9.02 -8.00
N ALA A 84 -20.13 8.19 -8.27
CA ALA A 84 -18.87 8.63 -8.88
C ALA A 84 -19.11 9.32 -10.24
N GLY A 85 -20.16 8.89 -10.97
CA GLY A 85 -20.64 9.48 -12.23
C GLY A 85 -19.52 9.82 -13.22
N ASP A 86 -19.77 10.79 -14.09
CA ASP A 86 -18.78 11.34 -15.04
C ASP A 86 -17.75 12.28 -14.38
N TYR A 87 -17.82 12.48 -13.05
CA TYR A 87 -17.08 13.55 -12.36
C TYR A 87 -15.82 13.06 -11.64
N PHE A 88 -15.68 11.75 -11.35
CA PHE A 88 -14.49 11.25 -10.67
C PHE A 88 -13.36 10.94 -11.66
N THR A 89 -12.37 11.83 -11.72
CA THR A 89 -11.12 11.60 -12.45
C THR A 89 -10.04 11.04 -11.51
N PRO A 90 -9.29 10.01 -11.93
CA PRO A 90 -8.25 9.43 -11.09
C PRO A 90 -7.18 10.49 -10.82
N LYS A 91 -6.90 10.73 -9.54
CA LYS A 91 -5.88 11.70 -9.14
C LYS A 91 -4.53 11.03 -9.11
N LYS A 92 -3.54 11.63 -9.78
CA LYS A 92 -2.14 11.25 -9.63
C LYS A 92 -1.68 11.64 -8.23
N ARG A 93 -1.23 10.67 -7.44
CA ARG A 93 -0.65 10.87 -6.10
C ARG A 93 0.86 10.70 -6.18
N VAL A 94 1.61 11.58 -5.51
CA VAL A 94 3.07 11.49 -5.40
C VAL A 94 3.41 11.44 -3.93
N LEU A 95 4.08 10.38 -3.50
CA LEU A 95 4.62 10.26 -2.15
C LEU A 95 6.06 10.77 -2.15
N ILE A 96 6.30 11.87 -1.45
CA ILE A 96 7.62 12.46 -1.30
C ILE A 96 8.12 12.15 0.12
N ALA A 97 9.28 11.51 0.21
CA ALA A 97 9.93 11.23 1.48
C ALA A 97 11.35 11.81 1.46
N THR A 98 11.89 12.07 2.65
CA THR A 98 13.32 12.41 2.78
C THR A 98 14.16 11.26 2.23
N PRO A 99 15.16 11.54 1.37
CA PRO A 99 16.07 10.52 0.85
C PRO A 99 16.65 9.65 1.96
N GLY A 100 16.75 8.35 1.71
CA GLY A 100 17.20 7.36 2.66
C GLY A 100 16.83 5.95 2.24
N ILE A 101 17.42 4.95 2.90
CA ILE A 101 17.32 3.54 2.52
C ILE A 101 15.91 2.99 2.81
N GLY A 102 15.40 2.15 1.91
CA GLY A 102 14.24 1.27 2.14
C GLY A 102 12.86 1.93 2.15
N LYS A 103 12.74 3.26 2.02
CA LYS A 103 11.42 3.95 2.10
C LYS A 103 10.52 3.68 0.90
N SER A 104 11.06 3.75 -0.31
CA SER A 104 10.32 3.48 -1.55
C SER A 104 9.90 2.01 -1.63
N MET A 105 10.81 1.10 -1.25
CA MET A 105 10.54 -0.33 -1.14
C MET A 105 9.36 -0.58 -0.20
N ASN A 106 9.41 -0.06 1.03
CA ASN A 106 8.36 -0.27 2.02
C ASN A 106 7.02 0.32 1.58
N ALA A 107 7.02 1.55 1.03
CA ALA A 107 5.80 2.19 0.57
C ALA A 107 5.17 1.48 -0.63
N GLY A 108 5.97 1.12 -1.64
CA GLY A 108 5.51 0.44 -2.84
C GLY A 108 4.95 -0.95 -2.52
N SER A 109 5.70 -1.74 -1.76
CA SER A 109 5.28 -3.06 -1.29
C SER A 109 3.99 -3.01 -0.47
N TYR A 110 3.88 -2.07 0.47
CA TYR A 110 2.67 -1.91 1.28
C TYR A 110 1.44 -1.56 0.46
N LEU A 111 1.55 -0.56 -0.43
CA LEU A 111 0.45 -0.14 -1.30
C LEU A 111 0.03 -1.28 -2.23
N LEU A 112 0.99 -2.00 -2.82
CA LEU A 112 0.70 -3.15 -3.65
C LEU A 112 -0.06 -4.23 -2.87
N TYR A 113 0.42 -4.61 -1.69
CA TYR A 113 -0.24 -5.59 -0.83
C TYR A 113 -1.69 -5.20 -0.56
N GLN A 114 -1.92 -3.95 -0.18
CA GLN A 114 -3.25 -3.43 0.12
C GLN A 114 -4.19 -3.44 -1.11
N LEU A 115 -3.68 -3.07 -2.29
CA LEU A 115 -4.44 -3.09 -3.55
C LEU A 115 -4.82 -4.52 -3.97
N LEU A 116 -3.91 -5.48 -3.79
CA LEU A 116 -4.19 -6.88 -4.09
C LEU A 116 -5.24 -7.49 -3.16
N HIS A 117 -5.40 -6.94 -1.96
CA HIS A 117 -6.41 -7.38 -0.98
C HIS A 117 -7.75 -6.66 -1.09
N CYS A 118 -7.85 -5.65 -1.96
CA CYS A 118 -9.14 -5.04 -2.29
C CYS A 118 -10.05 -6.07 -2.98
N ASP A 119 -11.35 -5.82 -2.96
CA ASP A 119 -12.36 -6.57 -3.70
C ASP A 119 -11.99 -6.68 -5.19
N ALA A 120 -11.91 -7.91 -5.72
CA ALA A 120 -11.51 -8.14 -7.11
C ALA A 120 -12.62 -7.75 -8.11
N GLU A 121 -13.89 -7.72 -7.70
CA GLU A 121 -14.99 -7.26 -8.56
C GLU A 121 -14.85 -5.76 -8.88
N LYS A 122 -14.33 -5.00 -7.92
CA LYS A 122 -14.11 -3.54 -8.03
C LYS A 122 -12.74 -3.21 -8.62
N LEU A 123 -11.70 -3.93 -8.20
CA LEU A 123 -10.33 -3.72 -8.64
C LEU A 123 -9.76 -5.01 -9.20
N GLN A 124 -9.91 -5.19 -10.51
CA GLN A 124 -9.53 -6.42 -11.23
C GLN A 124 -8.04 -6.51 -11.53
N VAL A 125 -7.41 -5.38 -11.88
CA VAL A 125 -6.02 -5.35 -12.34
C VAL A 125 -5.21 -4.34 -11.52
N VAL A 126 -4.02 -4.74 -11.09
CA VAL A 126 -3.04 -3.86 -10.44
C VAL A 126 -1.74 -3.90 -11.22
N VAL A 127 -1.25 -2.73 -11.64
CA VAL A 127 0.03 -2.59 -12.35
C VAL A 127 1.06 -1.99 -11.40
N TYR A 128 2.20 -2.65 -11.25
CA TYR A 128 3.28 -2.24 -10.37
C TYR A 128 4.59 -2.16 -11.15
N SER A 129 5.17 -0.96 -11.23
CA SER A 129 6.44 -0.72 -11.92
C SER A 129 7.47 -0.17 -10.95
N PHE A 130 8.68 -0.70 -11.01
CA PHE A 130 9.84 -0.20 -10.27
C PHE A 130 11.11 -0.37 -11.10
N GLY A 131 12.16 0.40 -10.78
CA GLY A 131 13.46 0.25 -11.45
C GLY A 131 13.47 0.62 -12.94
N GLY A 132 12.42 1.25 -13.46
CA GLY A 132 12.35 1.79 -14.83
C GLY A 132 12.08 0.77 -15.93
N ASN A 133 12.52 -0.49 -15.77
CA ASN A 133 12.52 -1.47 -16.86
C ASN A 133 11.58 -2.66 -16.63
N THR A 134 10.99 -2.77 -15.44
CA THR A 134 10.15 -3.91 -15.11
C THR A 134 8.80 -3.47 -14.57
N THR A 135 7.77 -4.06 -15.18
CA THR A 135 6.38 -3.87 -14.79
C THR A 135 5.73 -5.22 -14.52
N TYR A 136 5.07 -5.34 -13.39
CA TYR A 136 4.28 -6.50 -13.00
C TYR A 136 2.80 -6.16 -13.14
N VAL A 137 2.07 -6.99 -13.88
CA VAL A 137 0.62 -6.90 -14.02
C VAL A 137 0.01 -8.03 -13.22
N PHE A 138 -0.75 -7.68 -12.18
CA PHE A 138 -1.48 -8.62 -11.34
C PHE A 138 -2.93 -8.62 -11.79
N ASP A 139 -3.37 -9.74 -12.37
CA ASP A 139 -4.77 -9.99 -12.67
C ASP A 139 -5.38 -10.74 -11.48
N LYS A 140 -6.28 -10.07 -10.77
CA LYS A 140 -6.91 -10.61 -9.56
C LYS A 140 -8.10 -11.52 -9.88
N THR A 141 -8.67 -11.43 -11.09
CA THR A 141 -9.82 -12.24 -11.50
C THR A 141 -9.40 -13.69 -11.77
N ILE A 142 -8.26 -13.86 -12.44
CA ILE A 142 -7.67 -15.18 -12.73
C ILE A 142 -6.47 -15.51 -11.83
N LYS A 143 -6.14 -14.61 -10.89
CA LYS A 143 -5.04 -14.75 -9.91
C LYS A 143 -3.67 -15.00 -10.56
N THR A 144 -3.36 -14.28 -11.64
CA THR A 144 -2.09 -14.41 -12.37
C THR A 144 -1.22 -13.17 -12.22
N VAL A 145 0.08 -13.36 -12.44
CA VAL A 145 1.07 -12.27 -12.46
C VAL A 145 1.88 -12.37 -13.75
N THR A 146 1.93 -11.30 -14.52
CA THR A 146 2.74 -11.21 -15.74
C THR A 146 3.85 -10.19 -15.55
N LYS A 147 5.09 -10.60 -15.83
CA LYS A 147 6.25 -9.70 -15.86
C LYS A 147 6.45 -9.19 -17.29
N ILE A 148 6.44 -7.88 -17.45
CA ILE A 148 6.74 -7.17 -18.69
C ILE A 148 8.08 -6.46 -18.51
N ARG A 149 9.03 -6.73 -19.41
CA ARG A 149 10.28 -5.99 -19.51
C ARG A 149 10.15 -4.95 -20.62
N GLY A 150 10.44 -3.70 -20.30
CA GLY A 150 10.53 -2.59 -21.25
C GLY A 150 11.83 -2.60 -22.04
#